data_AF-A0A453GIY0-F1
#
_entry.id   AF-A0A453GIY0-F1
#
_cell.length_a   1.000
_cell.length_b   1.000
_cell.length_c   1.000
_cell.angle_alpha   90.00
_cell.angle_beta   90.00
_cell.angle_gamma   90.00
#
_symmetry.space_group_name_H-M   'P 1'
#
loop_
_entity.id
_entity.type
_entity.pdbx_description
1 polymer ?
#
loop_
_entity_poly.entity_id
_entity_poly.type
_entity_poly.pdbx_seq_one_letter_code
_entity_poly.pdbx_strand_id
1 'polypeptide(L)'
;MKLLFIGLFFVNFHEWLLKSSVPKKRKEKLGANMLICSDTMFEYAKQVMNLGNTLFELLSEALGLDPSYLTDIDCNQGQILLCHYFPPCPQPELAIGTSRHSDSTFMTILLQDEIGGLQILHED
;
A
#
# COMPACT_ATOMS: atom_id res chain seq x y z
N MET A 1 -22.49 9.74 2.14
CA MET A 1 -21.78 10.97 1.70
C MET A 1 -20.50 10.53 1.01
N LYS A 2 -20.26 11.06 -0.19
CA LYS A 2 -19.46 10.43 -1.24
C LYS A 2 -17.96 10.31 -0.90
N LEU A 3 -17.43 9.13 -1.21
CA LEU A 3 -16.02 8.74 -1.26
C LEU A 3 -15.13 9.84 -1.86
N LEU A 4 -14.02 10.12 -1.20
CA LEU A 4 -12.83 10.62 -1.88
C LEU A 4 -11.82 9.46 -1.94
N PHE A 5 -11.77 8.79 -3.08
CA PHE A 5 -10.61 8.00 -3.48
C PHE A 5 -9.40 8.95 -3.52
N ILE A 6 -8.39 8.66 -2.72
CA ILE A 6 -7.01 8.99 -3.07
C ILE A 6 -6.32 7.64 -3.26
N GLY A 7 -6.56 7.03 -4.41
CA GLY A 7 -5.68 5.98 -4.90
C GLY A 7 -4.39 6.66 -5.34
N LEU A 8 -3.38 6.69 -4.49
CA LEU A 8 -2.01 6.97 -4.92
C LEU A 8 -1.43 5.66 -5.44
N PHE A 9 -1.70 5.36 -6.70
CA PHE A 9 -0.97 4.35 -7.45
C PHE A 9 0.47 4.85 -7.63
N PHE A 10 1.43 4.21 -6.96
CA PHE A 10 2.84 4.50 -7.18
C PHE A 10 3.39 3.63 -8.31
N VAL A 11 3.36 4.16 -9.53
CA VAL A 11 4.46 4.03 -10.48
C VAL A 11 4.67 5.41 -11.10
N ASN A 12 5.82 6.04 -10.82
CA ASN A 12 6.22 7.39 -11.28
C ASN A 12 5.27 8.56 -10.95
N PHE A 13 5.01 8.78 -9.65
CA PHE A 13 4.27 9.97 -9.15
C PHE A 13 4.84 11.30 -9.67
N HIS A 14 6.16 11.42 -9.83
CA HIS A 14 6.80 12.61 -10.38
C HIS A 14 6.36 12.88 -11.84
N GLU A 15 6.29 11.84 -12.67
CA GLU A 15 5.87 11.95 -14.06
C GLU A 15 4.37 12.22 -14.19
N TRP A 16 3.55 11.60 -13.33
CA TRP A 16 2.11 11.84 -13.25
C TRP A 16 1.77 13.26 -12.75
N LEU A 17 2.45 13.76 -11.71
CA LEU A 17 2.26 15.13 -11.22
C LEU A 17 2.54 16.16 -12.32
N LEU A 18 3.59 15.95 -13.10
CA LEU A 18 3.91 16.82 -14.23
C LEU A 18 2.82 16.77 -15.31
N LYS A 19 2.29 15.58 -15.61
CA LYS A 19 1.27 15.36 -16.66
C LYS A 19 -0.18 15.62 -16.22
N SER A 20 -0.46 15.74 -14.92
CA SER A 20 -1.82 15.97 -14.40
C SER A 20 -2.32 17.40 -14.60
N SER A 21 -3.62 17.59 -14.74
CA SER A 21 -4.30 18.89 -14.83
C SER A 21 -4.47 19.60 -13.47
N VAL A 22 -3.73 19.17 -12.44
CA VAL A 22 -3.76 19.76 -11.10
C VAL A 22 -3.24 21.21 -11.12
N PRO A 23 -3.86 22.17 -10.42
CA PRO A 23 -3.40 23.56 -10.40
C PRO A 23 -1.97 23.70 -9.86
N LYS A 24 -1.14 24.56 -10.48
CA LYS A 24 0.28 24.76 -10.13
C LYS A 24 0.51 25.01 -8.63
N LYS A 25 -0.30 25.85 -8.00
CA LYS A 25 -0.25 26.14 -6.55
C LYS A 25 -0.54 24.91 -5.68
N ARG A 26 -1.37 23.98 -6.17
CA ARG A 26 -1.68 22.70 -5.52
C ARG A 26 -0.56 21.68 -5.78
N LYS A 27 0.06 21.69 -6.97
CA LYS A 27 1.27 20.91 -7.27
C LYS A 27 2.46 21.31 -6.39
N GLU A 28 2.67 22.61 -6.16
CA GLU A 28 3.73 23.13 -5.28
C GLU A 28 3.51 22.75 -3.81
N LYS A 29 2.25 22.82 -3.32
CA LYS A 29 1.90 22.41 -1.95
C LYS A 29 1.94 20.88 -1.77
N LEU A 30 1.51 20.12 -2.77
CA LEU A 30 1.66 18.67 -2.81
C LEU A 30 3.14 18.29 -2.85
N GLY A 31 3.95 18.96 -3.69
CA GLY A 31 5.40 18.77 -3.79
C GLY A 31 6.13 19.08 -2.48
N ALA A 32 5.77 20.15 -1.77
CA ALA A 32 6.39 20.52 -0.50
C ALA A 32 6.06 19.51 0.64
N ASN A 33 4.81 19.05 0.72
CA ASN A 33 4.42 18.01 1.70
C ASN A 33 4.96 16.62 1.32
N MET A 34 5.08 16.34 0.03
CA MET A 34 5.68 15.12 -0.50
C MET A 34 7.19 15.07 -0.25
N LEU A 35 7.91 16.20 -0.39
CA LEU A 35 9.36 16.26 -0.18
C LEU A 35 9.77 15.95 1.27
N ILE A 36 9.01 16.43 2.26
CA ILE A 36 9.33 16.21 3.69
C ILE A 36 9.10 14.75 4.11
N CYS A 37 8.15 14.06 3.49
CA CYS A 37 7.85 12.67 3.79
C CYS A 37 8.62 11.68 2.87
N SER A 38 9.33 12.19 1.86
CA SER A 38 9.93 11.37 0.80
C SER A 38 10.99 10.41 1.33
N ASP A 39 11.96 10.90 2.12
CA ASP A 39 13.08 10.08 2.58
C ASP A 39 12.62 8.98 3.54
N THR A 40 11.73 9.32 4.48
CA THR A 40 11.13 8.34 5.40
C THR A 40 10.29 7.31 4.64
N MET A 41 9.53 7.72 3.63
CA MET A 41 8.73 6.80 2.81
C MET A 41 9.62 5.88 1.96
N PHE A 42 10.72 6.37 1.42
CA PHE A 42 11.68 5.54 0.68
C PHE A 42 12.39 4.55 1.59
N GLU A 43 12.83 4.99 2.78
CA GLU A 43 13.44 4.09 3.75
C GLU A 43 12.43 3.04 4.22
N TYR A 44 11.20 3.43 4.51
CA TYR A 44 10.12 2.50 4.85
C TYR A 44 9.88 1.49 3.72
N ALA A 45 9.74 1.94 2.47
CA ALA A 45 9.54 1.07 1.33
C ALA A 45 10.68 0.05 1.18
N LYS A 46 11.94 0.49 1.34
CA LYS A 46 13.12 -0.38 1.33
C LYS A 46 13.08 -1.42 2.45
N GLN A 47 12.75 -1.03 3.68
CA GLN A 47 12.66 -1.95 4.80
C GLN A 47 11.53 -2.97 4.63
N VAL A 48 10.37 -2.53 4.11
CA VAL A 48 9.24 -3.42 3.80
C VAL A 48 9.59 -4.39 2.66
N MET A 49 10.36 -3.96 1.66
CA MET A 49 10.83 -4.83 0.59
C MET A 49 11.80 -5.91 1.12
N ASN A 50 12.73 -5.54 2.00
CA ASN A 50 13.61 -6.50 2.66
C ASN A 50 12.82 -7.51 3.50
N LEU A 51 11.85 -7.03 4.29
CA LEU A 51 10.95 -7.89 5.07
C LEU A 51 10.15 -8.83 4.15
N GLY A 52 9.62 -8.31 3.04
CA GLY A 52 8.91 -9.09 2.04
C GLY A 52 9.77 -10.24 1.51
N ASN A 53 11.01 -9.96 1.10
CA ASN A 53 11.95 -10.99 0.64
C ASN A 53 12.18 -12.09 1.68
N THR A 54 12.41 -11.73 2.94
CA THR A 54 12.54 -12.73 4.02
C THR A 54 11.26 -13.55 4.20
N LEU A 55 10.08 -12.94 4.11
CA LEU A 55 8.82 -13.68 4.19
C LEU A 55 8.61 -14.62 2.99
N PHE A 56 9.04 -14.24 1.79
CA PHE A 56 9.01 -15.12 0.61
C PHE A 56 9.93 -16.33 0.77
N GLU A 57 11.13 -16.14 1.33
CA GLU A 57 12.05 -17.25 1.62
C GLU A 57 11.42 -18.22 2.62
N LEU A 58 10.91 -17.70 3.75
CA LEU A 58 10.26 -18.50 4.78
C LEU A 58 9.00 -19.22 4.26
N LEU A 59 8.21 -18.57 3.40
CA LEU A 59 7.03 -19.19 2.80
C LEU A 59 7.42 -20.32 1.84
N SER A 60 8.50 -20.15 1.07
CA SER A 60 9.02 -21.22 0.21
C SER A 60 9.43 -22.43 1.04
N GLU A 61 10.18 -22.22 2.13
CA GLU A 61 10.55 -23.28 3.08
C GLU A 61 9.34 -23.97 3.70
N ALA A 62 8.33 -23.20 4.14
CA ALA A 62 7.11 -23.73 4.73
C ALA A 62 6.29 -24.60 3.77
N LEU A 63 6.44 -24.37 2.46
CA LEU A 63 5.86 -25.19 1.39
C LEU A 63 6.72 -26.40 1.02
N GLY A 64 7.88 -26.59 1.66
CA GLY A 64 8.83 -27.66 1.35
C GLY A 64 9.64 -27.43 0.08
N LEU A 65 9.77 -26.18 -0.35
CA LEU A 65 10.51 -25.76 -1.54
C LEU A 65 11.89 -25.22 -1.15
N ASP A 66 12.74 -24.99 -2.14
CA ASP A 66 13.98 -24.24 -1.94
C ASP A 66 13.65 -22.82 -1.44
N PRO A 67 14.39 -22.25 -0.47
CA PRO A 67 14.12 -20.90 0.03
C PRO A 67 14.03 -19.83 -1.08
N SER A 68 14.79 -19.96 -2.18
CA SER A 68 14.73 -18.98 -3.27
C SER A 68 13.58 -19.20 -4.24
N TYR A 69 12.80 -20.28 -4.12
CA TYR A 69 11.84 -20.70 -5.15
C TYR A 69 10.86 -19.59 -5.56
N LEU A 70 10.17 -18.97 -4.60
CA LEU A 70 9.19 -17.92 -4.91
C LEU A 70 9.84 -16.66 -5.49
N THR A 71 11.06 -16.34 -5.08
CA THR A 71 11.82 -15.21 -5.65
C THR A 71 12.33 -15.51 -7.05
N ASP A 72 12.71 -16.77 -7.33
CA ASP A 72 13.21 -17.21 -8.65
C ASP A 72 12.12 -17.21 -9.73
N ILE A 73 10.86 -17.36 -9.33
CA ILE A 73 9.70 -17.20 -10.22
C ILE A 73 9.10 -15.78 -10.17
N ASP A 74 9.88 -14.80 -9.70
CA ASP A 74 9.55 -13.39 -9.69
C ASP A 74 8.31 -13.00 -8.85
N CYS A 75 7.91 -13.81 -7.85
CA CYS A 75 6.75 -13.47 -7.02
C CYS A 75 6.99 -12.26 -6.10
N ASN A 76 8.25 -11.90 -5.85
CA ASN A 76 8.64 -10.70 -5.10
C ASN A 76 8.93 -9.49 -6.00
N GLN A 77 8.69 -9.58 -7.31
CA GLN A 77 8.92 -8.46 -8.23
C GLN A 77 7.78 -7.44 -8.16
N GLY A 78 8.19 -6.18 -8.03
CA GLY A 78 7.26 -5.06 -7.97
C GLY A 78 6.77 -4.78 -6.54
N GLN A 79 6.75 -3.50 -6.19
CA GLN A 79 6.26 -3.02 -4.90
C GLN A 79 5.30 -1.85 -5.14
N ILE A 80 4.13 -1.92 -4.52
CA ILE A 80 3.16 -0.82 -4.50
C ILE A 80 2.95 -0.44 -3.04
N LEU A 81 3.15 0.85 -2.73
CA LEU A 81 2.86 1.40 -1.42
C LEU A 81 1.55 2.18 -1.49
N LEU A 82 0.54 1.78 -0.71
CA LEU A 82 -0.74 2.46 -0.61
C LEU A 82 -0.90 3.06 0.78
N CYS A 83 -1.28 4.34 0.83
CA CYS A 83 -1.59 5.03 2.08
C CYS A 83 -3.08 5.35 2.11
N HIS A 84 -3.82 4.67 2.99
CA HIS A 84 -5.25 4.91 3.18
C HIS A 84 -5.50 5.83 4.38
N TYR A 85 -6.42 6.78 4.22
CA TYR A 85 -6.91 7.64 5.30
C TYR A 85 -8.43 7.53 5.38
N PHE A 86 -8.92 6.97 6.49
CA PHE A 86 -10.34 6.80 6.76
C PHE A 86 -10.78 7.82 7.82
N PRO A 87 -11.45 8.92 7.44
CA PRO A 87 -11.89 9.92 8.41
C PRO A 87 -13.03 9.38 9.30
N PRO A 88 -13.25 9.98 10.49
CA PRO A 88 -14.41 9.65 11.33
C PRO A 88 -15.73 9.73 10.57
N CYS A 89 -16.59 8.72 10.72
CA CYS A 89 -17.90 8.65 10.06
C CYS A 89 -19.02 8.87 11.09
N PRO A 90 -19.97 9.81 10.85
CA PRO A 90 -21.10 10.03 11.76
C PRO A 90 -22.11 8.87 11.84
N GLN A 91 -22.15 8.01 10.81
CA GLN A 91 -23.06 6.87 10.70
C GLN A 91 -22.28 5.64 10.21
N PRO A 92 -21.36 5.10 11.04
CA PRO A 92 -20.47 4.00 10.63
C PRO A 92 -21.22 2.72 10.23
N GLU A 93 -22.43 2.51 10.75
CA GLU A 93 -23.31 1.39 10.41
C GLU A 93 -23.89 1.46 8.99
N LEU A 94 -23.84 2.62 8.33
CA LEU A 94 -24.33 2.85 6.97
C LEU A 94 -23.22 3.10 5.95
N ALA A 95 -21.95 3.05 6.38
CA ALA A 95 -20.80 3.37 5.55
C ALA A 95 -19.79 2.22 5.53
N ILE A 96 -19.00 2.16 4.46
CA ILE A 96 -17.88 1.22 4.33
C ILE A 96 -16.63 1.99 3.93
N GLY A 97 -15.50 1.73 4.61
CA GLY A 97 -14.22 2.37 4.30
C GLY A 97 -13.70 1.92 2.94
N THR A 98 -13.53 0.61 2.78
CA THR A 98 -13.16 -0.04 1.52
C THR A 98 -14.10 -1.22 1.28
N SER A 99 -14.58 -1.39 0.06
CA SER A 99 -15.43 -2.53 -0.29
C SER A 99 -14.74 -3.86 0.01
N ARG A 100 -15.51 -4.91 0.32
CA ARG A 100 -14.96 -6.27 0.42
C ARG A 100 -14.26 -6.65 -0.89
N HIS A 101 -13.02 -7.07 -0.80
CA HIS A 101 -12.19 -7.51 -1.92
C HIS A 101 -11.10 -8.47 -1.44
N SER A 102 -10.40 -9.06 -2.40
CA SER A 102 -9.12 -9.72 -2.20
C SER A 102 -8.09 -8.95 -3.04
N ASP A 103 -6.88 -8.82 -2.51
CA ASP A 103 -5.79 -8.22 -3.25
C ASP A 103 -5.41 -9.09 -4.45
N SER A 104 -5.00 -8.46 -5.55
CA SER A 104 -4.49 -9.17 -6.73
C SER A 104 -2.99 -9.46 -6.65
N THR A 105 -2.32 -8.99 -5.60
CA THR A 105 -0.89 -9.18 -5.34
C THR A 105 -0.65 -10.49 -4.61
N PHE A 106 0.59 -10.98 -4.66
CA PHE A 106 0.97 -12.22 -3.99
C PHE A 106 0.96 -12.08 -2.46
N MET A 107 1.51 -10.96 -1.95
CA MET A 107 1.61 -10.70 -0.52
C MET A 107 1.36 -9.21 -0.24
N THR A 108 0.63 -8.93 0.84
CA THR A 108 0.38 -7.57 1.33
C THR A 108 0.86 -7.47 2.78
N ILE A 109 1.75 -6.50 3.03
CA ILE A 109 2.21 -6.16 4.39
C ILE A 109 1.48 -4.88 4.79
N LEU A 110 0.60 -4.97 5.80
CA LEU A 110 -0.21 -3.85 6.27
C LEU A 110 0.32 -3.32 7.61
N LEU A 111 0.56 -2.02 7.66
CA LEU A 111 0.75 -1.28 8.91
C LEU A 111 -0.53 -0.52 9.24
N GLN A 112 -1.07 -0.74 10.44
CA GLN A 112 -2.26 -0.08 10.95
C GLN A 112 -1.97 0.65 12.26
N ASP A 113 -2.71 1.72 12.50
CA ASP A 113 -2.69 2.44 13.78
C ASP A 113 -3.53 1.72 14.85
N GLU A 114 -3.61 2.33 16.03
CA GLU A 114 -4.35 1.78 17.18
C GLU A 114 -5.87 1.88 17.04
N ILE A 115 -6.39 2.60 16.03
CA ILE A 115 -7.85 2.80 15.85
C ILE A 115 -8.51 1.52 15.33
N GLY A 116 -7.80 0.73 14.53
CA GLY A 116 -8.34 -0.52 13.98
C GLY A 116 -9.35 -0.29 12.84
N GLY A 117 -10.03 -1.36 12.43
CA GLY A 117 -11.02 -1.35 11.33
C GLY A 117 -10.77 -2.32 10.18
N LEU A 118 -9.62 -3.01 10.15
CA LEU A 118 -9.42 -4.13 9.22
C LEU A 118 -10.35 -5.29 9.63
N GLN A 119 -11.06 -5.84 8.65
CA GLN A 119 -11.86 -7.04 8.81
C GLN A 119 -11.46 -8.06 7.75
N ILE A 120 -11.29 -9.31 8.16
CA ILE A 120 -10.93 -10.43 7.29
C ILE A 120 -12.11 -11.40 7.25
N LEU A 121 -12.49 -11.83 6.05
CA LEU A 121 -13.46 -12.90 5.88
C LEU A 121 -12.73 -14.25 6.03
N HIS A 122 -13.17 -15.06 6.99
CA HIS A 122 -12.63 -16.40 7.27
C HIS A 122 -13.81 -17.37 7.44
N GLU A 123 -13.71 -18.56 6.87
CA GLU A 123 -14.63 -19.68 7.12
C GLU A 123 -13.97 -20.61 8.14
N ASP A 124 -14.72 -21.02 9.16
CA ASP A 124 -14.25 -21.88 10.25
C ASP A 124 -13.99 -23.34 9.82
#